data_AF-A0A7S3UH55-F1
#
_entry.id   AF-A0A7S3UH55-F1
#
_cell.length_a   1.000
_cell.length_b   1.000
_cell.length_c   1.000
_cell.angle_alpha   90.00
_cell.angle_beta   90.00
_cell.angle_gamma   90.00
#
_symmetry.space_group_name_H-M   'P 1'
#
loop_
_entity.id
_entity.type
_entity.pdbx_description
1 polymer ?
#
loop_
_entity_poly.entity_id
_entity_poly.type
_entity_poly.pdbx_seq_one_letter_code
_entity_poly.pdbx_strand_id
1 'polypeptide(L)'
;MSLELAFDEENRIAGVTGTVVLGVRSFPAALQLDDADRDRLVKDCAAVFTARSKKKGKYSSGSTFWVAAGSQPASGVEQLALSIFDEHTKNAQFKAEVSGAEWWTQVISSDDEIGFHWDRDYTLEIDHGFCAHPYLGTVTYLSDCGAATVVCNRDGVLQSTDQVSGQFSTAYVSPPKVGKHMSFDGKWLHGASTDIMSVPG
;
A
#
# COMPACT_ATOMS: atom_id res chain seq x y z
N MET A 1 4.30 29.35 2.78
CA MET A 1 3.34 28.95 1.72
C MET A 1 2.29 28.12 2.43
N SER A 2 1.02 28.53 2.47
CA SER A 2 -0.03 27.70 3.08
C SER A 2 -0.30 26.51 2.19
N LEU A 3 -0.25 25.31 2.74
CA LEU A 3 -0.64 24.09 2.04
C LEU A 3 -2.17 24.13 1.87
N GLU A 4 -2.67 24.28 0.65
CA GLU A 4 -4.10 24.24 0.36
C GLU A 4 -4.50 22.79 0.11
N LEU A 5 -4.70 22.04 1.20
CA LEU A 5 -5.25 20.69 1.18
C LEU A 5 -6.77 20.75 1.19
N ALA A 6 -7.37 20.24 0.12
CA ALA A 6 -8.81 20.01 0.05
C ALA A 6 -9.10 18.52 0.22
N PHE A 7 -10.10 18.20 1.02
CA PHE A 7 -10.64 16.85 1.15
C PHE A 7 -12.04 16.78 0.51
N ASP A 8 -12.40 15.63 -0.06
CA ASP A 8 -13.76 15.35 -0.54
C ASP A 8 -14.71 14.96 0.60
N GLU A 9 -15.97 14.68 0.28
CA GLU A 9 -17.01 14.32 1.26
C GLU A 9 -16.70 12.97 1.97
N GLU A 10 -15.82 12.16 1.37
CA GLU A 10 -15.34 10.88 1.85
C GLU A 10 -13.98 10.97 2.57
N ASN A 11 -13.51 12.19 2.87
CA ASN A 11 -12.24 12.47 3.54
C ASN A 11 -10.99 11.99 2.77
N ARG A 12 -11.02 11.98 1.43
CA ARG A 12 -9.84 11.75 0.57
C ARG A 12 -9.29 13.07 0.08
N ILE A 13 -8.03 13.06 -0.37
CA ILE A 13 -7.46 14.22 -1.08
C ILE A 13 -8.29 14.50 -2.34
N ALA A 14 -8.86 15.70 -2.42
CA ALA A 14 -9.70 16.09 -3.55
C ALA A 14 -8.89 16.25 -4.85
N GLY A 15 -9.59 16.21 -5.99
CA GLY A 15 -9.01 16.51 -7.30
C GLY A 15 -8.81 15.29 -8.21
N VAL A 16 -9.17 14.09 -7.75
CA VAL A 16 -9.31 12.90 -8.61
C VAL A 16 -10.75 12.81 -9.10
N THR A 17 -10.94 12.64 -10.41
CA THR A 17 -12.25 12.39 -11.01
C THR A 17 -12.20 11.16 -11.92
N GLY A 18 -13.33 10.76 -12.51
CA GLY A 18 -13.41 9.52 -13.28
C GLY A 18 -13.56 8.29 -12.38
N THR A 19 -13.05 7.14 -12.81
CA THR A 19 -13.24 5.87 -12.10
C THR A 19 -11.93 5.32 -11.56
N VAL A 20 -11.83 5.23 -10.23
CA VAL A 20 -10.87 4.38 -9.49
C VAL A 20 -11.66 3.31 -8.76
N VAL A 21 -11.28 2.03 -8.93
CA VAL A 21 -12.01 0.91 -8.31
C VAL A 21 -11.51 0.73 -6.87
N LEU A 22 -12.27 1.22 -5.90
CA LEU A 22 -11.89 1.23 -4.48
C LEU A 22 -12.17 -0.10 -3.74
N GLY A 23 -13.05 -0.97 -4.26
CA GLY A 23 -13.31 -2.26 -3.64
C GLY A 23 -12.11 -3.22 -3.73
N VAL A 24 -12.09 -4.27 -2.89
CA VAL A 24 -11.02 -5.28 -2.98
C VAL A 24 -11.05 -6.00 -4.32
N ARG A 25 -9.91 -6.03 -5.01
CA ARG A 25 -9.68 -6.80 -6.23
C ARG A 25 -8.47 -7.71 -6.04
N SER A 26 -8.55 -8.91 -6.60
CA SER A 26 -7.46 -9.87 -6.61
C SER A 26 -7.17 -10.30 -8.04
N PHE A 27 -5.89 -10.30 -8.39
CA PHE A 27 -5.38 -10.63 -9.72
C PHE A 27 -4.35 -11.76 -9.57
N PRO A 28 -4.76 -13.03 -9.73
CA PRO A 28 -3.93 -14.19 -9.41
C PRO A 28 -2.62 -14.32 -10.19
N ALA A 29 -2.52 -13.65 -11.34
CA ALA A 29 -1.37 -13.72 -12.26
C ALA A 29 -1.16 -12.36 -12.97
N ALA A 30 -1.22 -11.27 -12.19
CA ALA A 30 -1.03 -9.91 -12.71
C ALA A 30 0.41 -9.65 -13.14
N LEU A 31 1.38 -10.17 -12.39
CA LEU A 31 2.80 -10.04 -12.70
C LEU A 31 3.31 -11.38 -13.23
N GLN A 32 3.63 -11.40 -14.51
CA GLN A 32 4.21 -12.56 -15.19
C GLN A 32 5.68 -12.26 -15.49
N LEU A 33 6.56 -12.83 -14.68
CA LEU A 33 8.01 -12.73 -14.85
C LEU A 33 8.57 -14.13 -15.07
N ASP A 34 9.61 -14.23 -15.88
CA ASP A 34 10.44 -15.43 -15.86
C ASP A 34 11.26 -15.49 -14.55
N ASP A 35 11.89 -16.63 -14.29
CA ASP A 35 12.65 -16.82 -13.06
C ASP A 35 13.82 -15.83 -12.92
N ALA A 36 14.46 -15.43 -14.02
CA ALA A 36 15.61 -14.54 -13.99
C ALA A 36 15.21 -13.10 -13.64
N ASP A 37 14.12 -12.60 -14.23
CA ASP A 37 13.57 -11.28 -13.94
C ASP A 37 12.95 -11.25 -12.54
N ARG A 38 12.28 -12.32 -12.11
CA ARG A 38 11.81 -12.44 -10.72
C ARG A 38 12.97 -12.35 -9.74
N ASP A 39 14.03 -13.13 -9.96
CA ASP A 39 15.19 -13.15 -9.06
C ASP A 39 15.91 -11.80 -9.01
N ARG A 40 15.94 -11.06 -10.12
CA ARG A 40 16.46 -9.68 -10.14
C ARG A 40 15.58 -8.76 -9.32
N LEU A 41 14.27 -8.79 -9.52
CA LEU A 41 13.34 -7.94 -8.78
C LEU A 41 13.36 -8.23 -7.27
N VAL A 42 13.45 -9.51 -6.87
CA VAL A 42 13.60 -9.90 -5.46
C VAL A 42 14.88 -9.33 -4.86
N LYS A 43 16.00 -9.36 -5.59
CA LYS A 43 17.27 -8.76 -5.14
C LYS A 43 17.15 -7.24 -4.99
N ASP A 44 16.52 -6.57 -5.94
CA ASP A 44 16.28 -5.12 -5.87
C ASP A 44 15.39 -4.78 -4.67
N CYS A 45 14.33 -5.57 -4.43
CA CYS A 45 13.48 -5.40 -3.27
C CYS A 45 14.23 -5.56 -1.94
N ALA A 46 15.14 -6.53 -1.85
CA ALA A 46 15.97 -6.75 -0.67
C ALA A 46 16.98 -5.61 -0.46
N ALA A 47 17.52 -5.03 -1.53
CA ALA A 47 18.48 -3.92 -1.45
C ALA A 47 17.86 -2.64 -0.87
N VAL A 48 16.57 -2.39 -1.13
CA VAL A 48 15.86 -1.19 -0.65
C VAL A 48 15.02 -1.43 0.61
N PHE A 49 14.96 -2.66 1.11
CA PHE A 49 14.22 -2.99 2.34
C PHE A 49 14.98 -2.56 3.60
N THR A 50 14.44 -1.59 4.33
CA THR A 50 15.13 -0.98 5.50
C THR A 50 14.39 -1.15 6.83
N ALA A 51 13.19 -1.73 6.83
CA ALA A 51 12.33 -1.80 8.02
C ALA A 51 12.85 -2.71 9.15
N ARG A 52 13.86 -3.58 8.91
CA ARG A 52 14.50 -4.39 9.98
C ARG A 52 15.21 -3.55 11.05
N SER A 53 15.41 -2.27 10.81
CA SER A 53 16.14 -1.36 11.69
C SER A 53 15.31 -0.93 12.90
N LYS A 54 15.05 -1.81 13.87
CA LYS A 54 14.27 -1.52 15.10
C LYS A 54 14.71 -0.24 15.81
N LYS A 55 14.07 0.91 15.52
CA LYS A 55 14.04 2.05 16.44
C LYS A 55 12.79 1.92 17.32
N LYS A 56 12.92 2.21 18.62
CA LYS A 56 11.77 2.32 19.52
C LYS A 56 10.93 3.52 19.08
N GLY A 57 9.72 3.28 18.60
CA GLY A 57 8.79 4.32 18.14
C GLY A 57 7.40 3.75 17.85
N LYS A 58 6.42 4.64 17.67
CA LYS A 58 5.04 4.29 17.31
C LYS A 58 4.90 3.81 15.86
N TYR A 59 5.85 4.18 14.99
CA TYR A 59 5.84 3.92 13.55
C TYR A 59 6.98 2.99 13.13
N SER A 60 6.78 2.29 12.01
CA SER A 60 7.86 1.57 11.33
C SER A 60 8.96 2.55 10.94
N SER A 61 10.22 2.13 11.07
CA SER A 61 11.41 2.92 10.72
C SER A 61 11.94 2.59 9.32
N GLY A 62 11.19 1.82 8.52
CA GLY A 62 11.52 1.59 7.12
C GLY A 62 11.34 2.86 6.29
N SER A 63 12.16 3.01 5.27
CA SER A 63 11.99 4.03 4.24
C SER A 63 10.83 3.67 3.32
N THR A 64 10.04 4.67 2.97
CA THR A 64 9.15 4.66 1.81
C THR A 64 9.76 5.54 0.72
N PHE A 65 9.32 5.32 -0.52
CA PHE A 65 9.82 6.00 -1.70
C PHE A 65 8.63 6.52 -2.51
N TRP A 66 8.83 7.62 -3.23
CA TRP A 66 7.81 8.22 -4.08
C TRP A 66 8.27 8.25 -5.53
N VAL A 67 7.39 7.84 -6.44
CA VAL A 67 7.58 8.00 -7.89
C VAL A 67 6.39 8.75 -8.48
N ALA A 68 6.65 9.89 -9.11
CA ALA A 68 5.61 10.77 -9.66
C ALA A 68 5.02 10.19 -10.96
N ALA A 69 3.73 10.43 -11.18
CA ALA A 69 3.05 10.03 -12.41
C ALA A 69 3.75 10.62 -13.65
N GLY A 70 4.00 9.78 -14.66
CA GLY A 70 4.68 10.19 -15.90
C GLY A 70 6.19 10.46 -15.77
N SER A 71 6.80 10.22 -14.61
CA SER A 71 8.26 10.31 -14.44
C SER A 71 8.97 9.10 -15.06
N GLN A 72 10.28 9.23 -15.34
CA GLN A 72 11.09 8.09 -15.73
C GLN A 72 11.52 7.31 -14.47
N PRO A 73 11.31 5.99 -14.42
CA PRO A 73 11.71 5.19 -13.27
C PRO A 73 13.23 5.03 -13.21
N ALA A 74 13.79 5.17 -12.01
CA ALA A 74 15.21 4.98 -11.72
C ALA A 74 15.59 3.51 -11.46
N SER A 75 14.60 2.63 -11.24
CA SER A 75 14.81 1.21 -10.95
C SER A 75 13.68 0.33 -11.48
N GLY A 76 13.90 -0.99 -11.49
CA GLY A 76 12.84 -1.97 -11.83
C GLY A 76 11.66 -1.94 -10.85
N VAL A 77 11.89 -1.59 -9.59
CA VAL A 77 10.83 -1.47 -8.57
C VAL A 77 9.97 -0.22 -8.82
N GLU A 78 10.58 0.91 -9.16
CA GLU A 78 9.85 2.11 -9.58
C GLU A 78 9.07 1.89 -10.87
N GLN A 79 9.66 1.17 -11.83
CA GLN A 79 8.97 0.79 -13.06
C GLN A 79 7.71 -0.02 -12.77
N LEU A 80 7.78 -0.98 -11.84
CA LEU A 80 6.62 -1.75 -11.39
C LEU A 80 5.58 -0.87 -10.67
N ALA A 81 6.02 0.01 -9.77
CA ALA A 81 5.13 0.93 -9.06
C ALA A 81 4.36 1.85 -10.04
N LEU A 82 5.04 2.41 -11.04
CA LEU A 82 4.42 3.21 -12.10
C LEU A 82 3.46 2.39 -12.95
N SER A 83 3.83 1.16 -13.35
CA SER A 83 2.91 0.30 -14.11
C SER A 83 1.65 -0.06 -13.33
N ILE A 84 1.76 -0.28 -12.02
CA ILE A 84 0.59 -0.50 -11.13
C ILE A 84 -0.26 0.77 -11.05
N PHE A 85 0.38 1.94 -10.85
CA PHE A 85 -0.32 3.22 -10.83
C PHE A 85 -1.10 3.44 -12.13
N ASP A 86 -0.43 3.36 -13.28
CA ASP A 86 -1.02 3.58 -14.60
C ASP A 86 -2.22 2.65 -14.85
N GLU A 87 -2.10 1.37 -14.50
CA GLU A 87 -3.17 0.39 -14.69
C GLU A 87 -4.42 0.70 -13.84
N HIS A 88 -4.24 1.10 -12.57
CA HIS A 88 -5.36 1.42 -11.68
C HIS A 88 -5.95 2.81 -11.94
N THR A 89 -5.18 3.72 -12.53
CA THR A 89 -5.62 5.08 -12.84
C THR A 89 -6.02 5.30 -14.30
N LYS A 90 -5.96 4.28 -15.16
CA LYS A 90 -6.24 4.41 -16.62
C LYS A 90 -7.61 5.02 -16.98
N ASN A 91 -8.57 4.94 -16.07
CA ASN A 91 -9.92 5.51 -16.23
C ASN A 91 -10.19 6.69 -15.28
N ALA A 92 -9.17 7.19 -14.59
CA ALA A 92 -9.23 8.33 -13.70
C ALA A 92 -8.62 9.56 -14.36
N GLN A 93 -8.99 10.74 -13.86
CA GLN A 93 -8.33 12.00 -14.18
C GLN A 93 -7.75 12.56 -12.88
N PHE A 94 -6.50 13.00 -12.94
CA PHE A 94 -5.76 13.52 -11.81
C PHE A 94 -4.70 14.50 -12.31
N LYS A 95 -4.10 15.25 -11.38
CA LYS A 95 -2.99 16.16 -11.65
C LYS A 95 -1.67 15.42 -11.54
N ALA A 96 -1.00 15.14 -12.66
CA ALA A 96 0.22 14.34 -12.68
C ALA A 96 1.35 14.94 -11.82
N GLU A 97 1.40 16.26 -11.69
CA GLU A 97 2.39 17.00 -10.90
C GLU A 97 2.32 16.73 -9.38
N VAL A 98 1.17 16.24 -8.89
CA VAL A 98 0.93 15.94 -7.46
C VAL A 98 0.39 14.53 -7.25
N SER A 99 0.47 13.68 -8.27
CA SER A 99 -0.01 12.29 -8.22
C SER A 99 1.13 11.34 -8.54
N GLY A 100 1.03 10.10 -8.06
CA GLY A 100 2.06 9.09 -8.23
C GLY A 100 1.82 7.92 -7.30
N ALA A 101 2.86 7.12 -7.14
CA ALA A 101 2.86 5.99 -6.22
C ALA A 101 3.89 6.22 -5.12
N GLU A 102 3.43 6.11 -3.87
CA GLU A 102 4.31 5.75 -2.78
C GLU A 102 4.50 4.23 -2.79
N TRP A 103 5.73 3.78 -2.60
CA TRP A 103 6.06 2.36 -2.58
C TRP A 103 7.17 2.05 -1.58
N TRP A 104 7.16 0.82 -1.11
CA TRP A 104 8.20 0.22 -0.28
C TRP A 104 8.15 -1.29 -0.45
N THR A 105 9.17 -1.99 0.04
CA THR A 105 9.26 -3.44 -0.08
C THR A 105 9.15 -4.07 1.30
N GLN A 106 8.67 -5.31 1.35
CA GLN A 106 8.61 -6.11 2.57
C GLN A 106 9.37 -7.40 2.33
N VAL A 107 10.60 -7.48 2.83
CA VAL A 107 11.46 -8.67 2.73
C VAL A 107 11.59 -9.29 4.12
N ILE A 108 10.51 -9.92 4.53
CA ILE A 108 10.29 -10.46 5.87
C ILE A 108 10.32 -12.00 5.85
N SER A 109 10.59 -12.60 6.99
CA SER A 109 10.59 -14.05 7.18
C SER A 109 9.17 -14.61 7.21
N SER A 110 9.01 -15.92 7.05
CA SER A 110 7.68 -16.55 6.98
C SER A 110 6.87 -16.46 8.28
N ASP A 111 7.54 -16.23 9.39
CA ASP A 111 7.01 -16.06 10.75
C ASP A 111 6.85 -14.58 11.15
N ASP A 112 7.24 -13.65 10.28
CA ASP A 112 7.04 -12.22 10.53
C ASP A 112 5.59 -11.81 10.21
N GLU A 113 5.07 -10.88 11.01
CA GLU A 113 3.75 -10.29 10.83
C GLU A 113 3.86 -8.79 10.62
N ILE A 114 2.86 -8.23 9.94
CA ILE A 114 2.67 -6.79 9.80
C ILE A 114 1.43 -6.44 10.62
N GLY A 115 1.64 -5.71 11.72
CA GLY A 115 0.55 -5.27 12.58
C GLY A 115 -0.49 -4.46 11.81
N PHE A 116 -1.75 -4.52 12.23
CA PHE A 116 -2.82 -3.79 11.58
C PHE A 116 -2.61 -2.27 11.66
N HIS A 117 -2.67 -1.59 10.53
CA HIS A 117 -2.43 -0.16 10.38
C HIS A 117 -3.23 0.43 9.22
N TRP A 118 -3.14 1.75 9.10
CA TRP A 118 -3.52 2.49 7.92
C TRP A 118 -2.28 3.16 7.35
N ASP A 119 -2.10 3.08 6.05
CA ASP A 119 -1.08 3.87 5.36
C ASP A 119 -1.47 5.35 5.42
N ARG A 120 -0.51 6.20 5.78
CA ARG A 120 -0.72 7.63 6.00
C ARG A 120 0.48 8.44 5.55
N ASP A 121 0.22 9.65 5.07
CA ASP A 121 1.26 10.66 4.98
C ASP A 121 1.63 11.14 6.40
N TYR A 122 2.72 10.59 6.94
CA TYR A 122 3.19 10.94 8.28
C TYR A 122 3.72 12.37 8.37
N THR A 123 4.19 12.97 7.27
CA THR A 123 4.62 14.37 7.28
C THR A 123 3.40 15.25 7.50
N LEU A 124 2.31 14.96 6.79
CA LEU A 124 1.05 15.68 6.96
C LEU A 124 0.43 15.47 8.35
N GLU A 125 0.52 14.25 8.90
CA GLU A 125 0.06 13.95 10.26
C GLU A 125 0.84 14.76 11.30
N ILE A 126 2.18 14.79 11.20
CA ILE A 126 3.04 15.46 12.18
C ILE A 126 2.90 16.99 12.10
N ASP A 127 2.93 17.54 10.88
CA ASP A 127 3.02 18.99 10.70
C ASP A 127 1.65 19.67 10.77
N HIS A 128 0.57 18.96 10.42
CA HIS A 128 -0.77 19.54 10.29
C HIS A 128 -1.86 18.77 11.02
N GLY A 129 -1.57 17.59 11.58
CA GLY A 129 -2.55 16.80 12.33
C GLY A 129 -3.56 16.04 11.46
N PHE A 130 -3.40 16.02 10.14
CA PHE A 130 -4.28 15.30 9.21
C PHE A 130 -3.71 13.94 8.83
N CYS A 131 -4.56 12.93 8.83
CA CYS A 131 -4.21 11.58 8.42
C CYS A 131 -4.73 11.35 6.99
N ALA A 132 -3.99 11.85 6.00
CA ALA A 132 -4.31 11.57 4.60
C ALA A 132 -3.87 10.14 4.24
N HIS A 133 -4.76 9.44 3.55
CA HIS A 133 -4.55 8.07 3.09
C HIS A 133 -4.35 8.04 1.57
N PRO A 134 -3.61 7.04 1.04
CA PRO A 134 -3.57 6.84 -0.41
C PRO A 134 -4.99 6.59 -0.94
N TYR A 135 -5.23 6.95 -2.21
CA TYR A 135 -6.53 6.67 -2.84
C TYR A 135 -6.78 5.16 -2.92
N LEU A 136 -5.73 4.40 -3.23
CA LEU A 136 -5.76 2.95 -3.38
C LEU A 136 -4.54 2.34 -2.67
N GLY A 137 -4.76 1.33 -1.84
CA GLY A 137 -3.71 0.47 -1.32
C GLY A 137 -3.52 -0.73 -2.25
N THR A 138 -2.28 -1.17 -2.46
CA THR A 138 -1.99 -2.35 -3.28
C THR A 138 -0.90 -3.22 -2.67
N VAL A 139 -0.95 -4.53 -2.95
CA VAL A 139 0.10 -5.49 -2.57
C VAL A 139 0.39 -6.41 -3.76
N THR A 140 1.66 -6.51 -4.13
CA THR A 140 2.15 -7.44 -5.16
C THR A 140 3.08 -8.47 -4.52
N TYR A 141 2.81 -9.75 -4.74
CA TYR A 141 3.54 -10.84 -4.11
C TYR A 141 4.62 -11.39 -5.03
N LEU A 142 5.86 -11.41 -4.55
CA LEU A 142 7.01 -12.01 -5.24
C LEU A 142 7.42 -13.37 -4.63
N SER A 143 6.72 -13.81 -3.59
CA SER A 143 6.86 -15.11 -2.93
C SER A 143 5.51 -15.80 -2.75
N ASP A 144 5.53 -17.09 -2.43
CA ASP A 144 4.37 -17.94 -2.14
C ASP A 144 4.31 -18.39 -0.66
N CYS A 145 5.10 -17.75 0.20
CA CYS A 145 5.18 -18.03 1.63
C CYS A 145 5.08 -16.75 2.47
N GLY A 146 4.77 -16.91 3.76
CA GLY A 146 4.61 -15.83 4.74
C GLY A 146 3.16 -15.53 5.10
N ALA A 147 2.98 -14.48 5.89
CA ALA A 147 1.69 -14.03 6.38
C ALA A 147 0.72 -13.62 5.24
N ALA A 148 -0.58 -13.90 5.41
CA ALA A 148 -1.59 -13.42 4.48
C ALA A 148 -1.91 -11.95 4.75
N THR A 149 -2.03 -11.15 3.69
CA THR A 149 -2.57 -9.80 3.83
C THR A 149 -4.05 -9.89 4.17
N VAL A 150 -4.45 -9.14 5.19
CA VAL A 150 -5.82 -9.01 5.64
C VAL A 150 -6.24 -7.56 5.54
N VAL A 151 -7.37 -7.31 4.88
CA VAL A 151 -7.94 -5.98 4.69
C VAL A 151 -9.35 -5.96 5.29
N CYS A 152 -9.59 -5.07 6.23
CA CYS A 152 -10.87 -4.88 6.90
C CYS A 152 -11.51 -3.58 6.40
N ASN A 153 -12.81 -3.58 6.10
CA ASN A 153 -13.53 -2.40 5.60
C ASN A 153 -13.77 -1.35 6.69
N ARG A 154 -12.68 -0.79 7.22
CA ARG A 154 -12.67 0.20 8.27
C ARG A 154 -11.77 1.35 7.89
N ASP A 155 -12.40 2.49 7.68
CA ASP A 155 -11.72 3.73 7.34
C ASP A 155 -10.81 4.20 8.47
N GLY A 156 -9.71 4.82 8.08
CA GLY A 156 -8.90 5.64 8.97
C GLY A 156 -9.63 6.92 9.35
N VAL A 157 -9.12 7.58 10.39
CA VAL A 157 -9.65 8.87 10.85
C VAL A 157 -9.03 10.01 10.06
N LEU A 158 -9.73 11.14 9.90
CA LEU A 158 -9.18 12.31 9.21
C LEU A 158 -8.24 13.12 10.11
N GLN A 159 -8.59 13.32 11.39
CA GLN A 159 -7.71 14.01 12.33
C GLN A 159 -6.96 13.01 13.20
N SER A 160 -5.67 13.27 13.41
CA SER A 160 -4.80 12.44 14.26
C SER A 160 -5.25 12.33 15.72
N THR A 161 -6.06 13.29 16.18
CA THR A 161 -6.66 13.35 17.52
C THR A 161 -7.96 12.55 17.65
N ASP A 162 -8.56 12.11 16.54
CA ASP A 162 -9.81 11.36 16.56
C ASP A 162 -9.62 9.96 17.16
N GLN A 163 -10.69 9.44 17.76
CA GLN A 163 -10.65 8.13 18.41
C GLN A 163 -10.59 6.99 17.39
N VAL A 164 -9.52 6.20 17.47
CA VAL A 164 -9.29 5.04 16.61
C VAL A 164 -9.91 3.76 17.22
N SER A 165 -11.22 3.75 17.45
CA SER A 165 -11.96 2.56 17.92
C SER A 165 -13.24 2.33 17.12
N GLY A 166 -13.66 1.09 16.93
CA GLY A 166 -14.83 0.78 16.11
C GLY A 166 -14.87 -0.67 15.63
N GLN A 167 -15.92 -1.01 14.87
CA GLN A 167 -16.12 -2.32 14.27
C GLN A 167 -15.90 -2.24 12.76
N PHE A 168 -15.66 -3.38 12.12
CA PHE A 168 -15.73 -3.57 10.67
C PHE A 168 -16.72 -4.68 10.38
N SER A 169 -17.35 -4.66 9.20
CA SER A 169 -18.34 -5.68 8.84
C SER A 169 -17.75 -6.81 8.00
N THR A 170 -16.65 -6.54 7.31
CA THR A 170 -16.07 -7.42 6.30
C THR A 170 -14.55 -7.40 6.38
N ALA A 171 -13.95 -8.58 6.32
CA ALA A 171 -12.51 -8.76 6.15
C ALA A 171 -12.24 -9.62 4.91
N TYR A 172 -11.19 -9.27 4.19
CA TYR A 172 -10.69 -9.97 3.01
C TYR A 172 -9.30 -10.52 3.32
N VAL A 173 -9.07 -11.78 2.97
CA VAL A 173 -7.80 -12.46 3.22
C VAL A 173 -7.16 -12.82 1.88
N SER A 174 -5.87 -12.52 1.76
CA SER A 174 -5.09 -12.69 0.52
C SER A 174 -3.77 -13.42 0.82
N PRO A 175 -3.75 -14.76 0.71
CA PRO A 175 -2.53 -15.56 0.93
C PRO A 175 -1.44 -15.26 -0.10
N PRO A 176 -0.15 -15.17 0.25
CA PRO A 176 0.90 -14.87 -0.71
C PRO A 176 0.96 -15.92 -1.83
N LYS A 177 1.14 -15.45 -3.07
CA LYS A 177 1.38 -16.29 -4.24
C LYS A 177 2.17 -15.49 -5.26
N VAL A 178 3.27 -16.06 -5.77
CA VAL A 178 4.12 -15.40 -6.77
C VAL A 178 3.28 -14.87 -7.93
N GLY A 179 3.49 -13.59 -8.28
CA GLY A 179 2.82 -12.92 -9.39
C GLY A 179 1.41 -12.42 -9.09
N LYS A 180 0.88 -12.72 -7.90
CA LYS A 180 -0.42 -12.21 -7.48
C LYS A 180 -0.33 -10.72 -7.14
N HIS A 181 -1.34 -9.97 -7.53
CA HIS A 181 -1.55 -8.60 -7.13
C HIS A 181 -2.92 -8.45 -6.46
N MET A 182 -3.05 -7.53 -5.52
CA MET A 182 -4.34 -7.11 -4.97
C MET A 182 -4.38 -5.60 -4.82
N SER A 183 -5.58 -5.05 -4.94
CA SER A 183 -5.86 -3.65 -4.62
C SER A 183 -7.07 -3.56 -3.70
N PHE A 184 -7.13 -2.48 -2.93
CA PHE A 184 -8.19 -2.18 -1.98
C PHE A 184 -8.22 -0.68 -1.70
N ASP A 185 -9.29 -0.23 -1.05
CA ASP A 185 -9.43 1.16 -0.64
C ASP A 185 -8.28 1.56 0.30
N GLY A 186 -7.50 2.58 -0.06
CA GLY A 186 -6.34 2.99 0.75
C GLY A 186 -6.70 3.52 2.14
N LYS A 187 -7.98 3.83 2.40
CA LYS A 187 -8.47 4.17 3.74
C LYS A 187 -8.67 2.96 4.64
N TRP A 188 -8.62 1.73 4.13
CA TRP A 188 -9.01 0.55 4.91
C TRP A 188 -7.89 0.02 5.80
N LEU A 189 -8.27 -0.38 7.02
CA LEU A 189 -7.39 -1.03 7.99
C LEU A 189 -6.86 -2.34 7.41
N HIS A 190 -5.55 -2.53 7.44
CA HIS A 190 -4.95 -3.73 6.88
C HIS A 190 -3.66 -4.12 7.61
N GLY A 191 -3.24 -5.37 7.41
CA GLY A 191 -2.02 -5.91 7.98
C GLY A 191 -1.70 -7.26 7.33
N ALA A 192 -0.71 -7.96 7.85
CA ALA A 192 -0.40 -9.32 7.44
C ALA A 192 -0.24 -10.21 8.67
N SER A 193 -1.00 -11.29 8.76
CA SER A 193 -0.97 -12.21 9.90
C SER A 193 -0.75 -13.66 9.46
N THR A 194 0.03 -14.37 10.26
CA THR A 194 0.31 -15.81 10.14
C THR A 194 -0.79 -16.66 10.74
N ASP A 195 -1.49 -16.16 11.76
CA ASP A 195 -2.58 -16.88 12.45
C ASP A 195 -3.75 -17.20 11.50
N ILE A 196 -4.01 -16.33 10.53
CA ILE A 196 -5.15 -16.43 9.61
C ILE A 196 -4.89 -17.43 8.46
N MET A 197 -3.65 -17.90 8.32
CA MET A 197 -3.28 -18.98 7.38
C MET A 197 -3.53 -20.38 7.95
N SER A 198 -3.92 -20.50 9.23
CA SER A 198 -4.22 -21.78 9.87
C SER A 198 -5.66 -22.24 9.60
N VAL A 199 -5.95 -22.62 8.36
CA VAL A 199 -7.10 -23.50 8.09
C VAL A 199 -6.55 -24.91 7.86
N PRO A 200 -6.79 -25.87 8.77
CA PRO A 200 -6.53 -27.28 8.47
C PRO A 200 -7.37 -27.69 7.25
N GLY A 201 -6.77 -28.48 6.37
CA GLY A 201 -7.45 -29.05 5.20
C GLY A 201 -8.59 -30.00 5.55
#